data_AF-U5F585-F1
#
_entry.id   AF-U5F585-F1
#
_cell.length_a   1.000
_cell.length_b   1.000
_cell.length_c   1.000
_cell.angle_alpha   90.00
_cell.angle_beta   90.00
_cell.angle_gamma   90.00
#
_symmetry.space_group_name_H-M   'P 1'
#
loop_
_entity.id
_entity.type
_entity.pdbx_description
1 polymer ?
#
loop_
_entity_poly.entity_id
_entity_poly.type
_entity_poly.pdbx_seq_one_letter_code
_entity_poly.pdbx_strand_id
1 'polypeptide(L)'
;MRQKYRNDINIEREMILHKIYLTKTDVRNFMHWGNKKANSLFEACRQKCIDEGKTNIEGKIYYKHLLQLTGINESDITRMANQERKIKDTPSATKLTSV
;
A
#
# COMPACT_ATOMS: atom_id res chain seq x y z
N MET A 1 16.21 17.21 -4.11
CA MET A 1 16.46 15.74 -4.11
C MET A 1 15.38 15.07 -4.94
N ARG A 2 15.78 14.43 -6.05
CA ARG A 2 14.93 14.10 -7.20
C ARG A 2 14.31 12.70 -7.03
N GLN A 3 13.03 12.68 -6.69
CA GLN A 3 12.01 11.63 -6.94
C GLN A 3 12.52 10.20 -7.27
N LYS A 4 12.86 9.42 -6.23
CA LYS A 4 13.21 7.99 -6.30
C LYS A 4 12.00 7.06 -6.03
N TYR A 5 10.77 7.52 -6.32
CA TYR A 5 9.50 6.94 -5.84
C TYR A 5 8.60 6.35 -6.94
N ARG A 6 9.15 5.68 -7.97
CA ARG A 6 8.30 5.01 -8.99
C ARG A 6 8.46 3.50 -9.12
N ASN A 7 9.45 2.88 -8.48
CA ASN A 7 9.75 1.46 -8.75
C ASN A 7 9.34 0.49 -7.63
N ASP A 8 8.77 0.99 -6.52
CA ASP A 8 8.61 0.22 -5.27
C ASP A 8 7.20 0.32 -4.66
N ILE A 9 6.25 0.91 -5.38
CA ILE A 9 4.93 1.26 -4.82
C ILE A 9 4.18 0.00 -4.41
N ASN A 10 4.27 -1.09 -5.18
CA ASN A 10 3.56 -2.31 -4.84
C ASN A 10 4.27 -3.09 -3.74
N ILE A 11 5.61 -3.01 -3.66
CA ILE A 11 6.37 -3.52 -2.51
C ILE A 11 5.96 -2.79 -1.22
N GLU A 12 5.86 -1.46 -1.24
CA GLU A 12 5.41 -0.67 -0.07
C GLU A 12 3.97 -1.04 0.32
N ARG A 13 3.07 -1.14 -0.65
CA ARG A 13 1.68 -1.57 -0.42
C ARG A 13 1.61 -2.95 0.22
N GLU A 14 2.37 -3.92 -0.30
CA GLU A 14 2.41 -5.28 0.26
C GLU A 14 2.92 -5.29 1.71
N MET A 15 3.99 -4.54 2.01
CA MET A 15 4.49 -4.39 3.38
C MET A 15 3.46 -3.77 4.33
N ILE A 16 2.65 -2.84 3.83
CA ILE A 16 1.56 -2.23 4.61
C ILE A 16 0.47 -3.27 4.88
N LEU A 17 0.09 -4.11 3.90
CA LEU A 17 -0.94 -5.13 4.07
C LEU A 17 -0.57 -6.17 5.14
N HIS A 18 0.72 -6.51 5.29
CA HIS A 18 1.19 -7.43 6.33
C HIS A 18 0.95 -6.96 7.77
N LYS A 19 0.67 -5.67 8.00
CA LYS A 19 0.45 -5.12 9.36
C LYS A 19 -0.89 -5.53 9.98
N ILE A 20 -1.83 -6.05 9.19
CA ILE A 20 -3.23 -6.36 9.56
C ILE A 20 -4.05 -5.12 9.95
N TYR A 21 -3.54 -4.30 10.86
CA TYR A 21 -4.09 -3.03 11.30
C TYR A 21 -3.33 -1.86 10.67
N LEU A 22 -4.07 -0.89 10.15
CA LEU A 22 -3.52 0.27 9.48
C LEU A 22 -3.83 1.55 10.26
N THR A 23 -2.86 2.44 10.33
CA THR A 23 -3.03 3.82 10.79
C THR A 23 -3.41 4.73 9.62
N LYS A 24 -3.80 5.97 9.92
CA LYS A 24 -4.01 7.00 8.90
C LYS A 24 -2.76 7.23 8.02
N THR A 25 -1.56 7.13 8.59
CA THR A 25 -0.31 7.26 7.85
C THR A 25 -0.12 6.09 6.89
N ASP A 26 -0.46 4.87 7.32
CA ASP A 26 -0.41 3.70 6.43
C ASP A 26 -1.36 3.84 5.25
N VAL A 27 -2.61 4.30 5.48
CA VAL A 27 -3.57 4.59 4.40
C VAL A 27 -3.04 5.64 3.44
N ARG A 28 -2.41 6.69 3.96
CA ARG A 28 -1.80 7.76 3.15
C ARG A 28 -0.70 7.20 2.25
N ASN A 29 0.20 6.40 2.80
CA ASN A 29 1.32 5.81 2.07
C ASN A 29 0.80 4.81 1.03
N PHE A 30 -0.12 3.92 1.43
CA PHE A 30 -0.72 2.92 0.55
C PHE A 30 -1.39 3.54 -0.69
N MET A 31 -2.15 4.63 -0.50
CA MET A 31 -2.84 5.31 -1.60
C MET A 31 -1.96 6.34 -2.32
N HIS A 32 -0.81 6.70 -1.76
CA HIS A 32 -0.01 7.86 -2.17
C HIS A 32 -0.84 9.15 -2.32
N TRP A 33 -1.77 9.37 -1.39
CA TRP A 33 -2.68 10.52 -1.42
C TRP A 33 -2.23 11.63 -0.45
N GLY A 34 -2.75 12.84 -0.69
CA GLY A 34 -2.64 13.93 0.28
C GLY A 34 -3.46 13.68 1.55
N ASN A 35 -3.08 14.34 2.65
CA ASN A 35 -3.66 14.12 3.99
C ASN A 35 -5.19 14.16 4.04
N LYS A 36 -5.83 15.10 3.32
CA LYS A 36 -7.30 15.26 3.35
C LYS A 36 -8.03 14.03 2.79
N LYS A 37 -7.59 13.53 1.63
CA LYS A 37 -8.19 12.34 0.99
C LYS A 37 -7.92 11.07 1.82
N ALA A 38 -6.69 10.91 2.30
CA ALA A 38 -6.33 9.79 3.17
C ALA A 38 -7.16 9.77 4.48
N ASN A 39 -7.40 10.95 5.08
CA ASN A 39 -8.25 11.06 6.27
C ASN A 39 -9.68 10.62 5.98
N SER A 40 -10.27 11.10 4.88
CA SER A 40 -11.65 10.75 4.52
C SER A 40 -11.82 9.24 4.33
N LEU A 41 -10.85 8.58 3.69
CA LEU A 41 -10.88 7.14 3.50
C LEU A 41 -10.66 6.38 4.82
N PHE A 42 -9.75 6.86 5.66
CA PHE A 42 -9.50 6.29 6.98
C PHE A 42 -10.76 6.31 7.85
N GLU A 43 -11.46 7.44 7.92
CA GLU A 43 -12.72 7.54 8.68
C GLU A 43 -13.81 6.63 8.09
N ALA A 44 -13.90 6.49 6.77
CA ALA A 44 -14.86 5.55 6.15
C ALA A 44 -14.53 4.09 6.50
N CYS A 45 -13.25 3.72 6.55
CA CYS A 45 -12.83 2.40 7.01
C CYS A 45 -13.12 2.20 8.50
N ARG A 46 -12.93 3.24 9.31
CA ARG A 46 -13.22 3.24 10.75
C ARG A 46 -14.71 3.07 11.02
N GLN A 47 -15.56 3.71 10.23
CA GLN A 47 -17.01 3.53 10.32
C GLN A 47 -17.39 2.07 10.08
N LYS A 48 -16.81 1.40 9.08
CA LYS A 48 -17.02 -0.05 8.88
C LYS A 48 -16.61 -0.90 10.08
N CYS A 49 -15.49 -0.55 10.74
CA CYS A 49 -15.09 -1.25 11.96
C CYS A 49 -16.17 -1.10 13.04
N ILE A 50 -16.71 0.11 13.20
CA ILE A 50 -17.79 0.38 14.17
C ILE A 50 -19.06 -0.40 13.82
N ASP A 51 -19.45 -0.41 12.54
CA ASP A 51 -20.64 -1.12 12.04
C ASP A 51 -20.54 -2.64 12.28
N GLU A 52 -19.32 -3.20 12.26
CA GLU A 52 -19.02 -4.61 12.59
C GLU A 52 -18.80 -4.86 14.10
N GLY A 53 -19.03 -3.87 14.96
CA GLY A 53 -18.86 -3.97 16.41
C GLY A 53 -17.40 -3.97 16.88
N LYS A 54 -16.45 -3.58 16.02
CA LYS A 54 -15.00 -3.50 16.31
C LYS A 54 -14.61 -2.10 16.78
N THR A 55 -15.09 -1.71 17.96
CA THR A 55 -14.86 -0.38 18.54
C THR A 55 -13.57 -0.26 19.38
N ASN A 56 -12.93 -1.39 19.69
CA ASN A 56 -11.75 -1.46 20.56
C ASN A 56 -10.41 -1.12 19.86
N ILE A 57 -10.42 -0.81 18.55
CA ILE A 57 -9.21 -0.56 17.76
C ILE A 57 -8.97 0.94 17.53
N GLU A 58 -8.78 1.67 18.62
CA GLU A 58 -8.60 3.12 18.58
C GLU A 58 -7.44 3.54 17.66
N GLY A 59 -7.71 4.54 16.80
CA GLY A 59 -6.72 5.08 15.86
C GLY A 59 -6.27 4.12 14.76
N LYS A 60 -6.95 2.96 14.60
CA LYS A 60 -6.61 1.92 13.63
C LYS A 60 -7.83 1.44 12.86
N ILE A 61 -7.58 0.81 11.72
CA ILE A 61 -8.58 0.12 10.89
C ILE A 61 -8.02 -1.25 10.47
N TYR A 62 -8.88 -2.21 10.11
CA TYR A 62 -8.41 -3.42 9.42
C TYR A 62 -8.08 -3.11 7.96
N TYR A 63 -6.98 -3.65 7.45
CA TYR A 63 -6.59 -3.48 6.04
C TYR A 63 -7.67 -3.97 5.07
N LYS A 64 -8.45 -4.99 5.46
CA LYS A 64 -9.53 -5.55 4.64
C LYS A 64 -10.60 -4.51 4.30
N HIS A 65 -10.93 -3.57 5.20
CA HIS A 65 -11.88 -2.51 4.90
C HIS A 65 -11.32 -1.49 3.92
N LEU A 66 -10.01 -1.22 3.97
CA LEU A 66 -9.33 -0.40 2.97
C LEU A 66 -9.45 -1.04 1.58
N LEU A 67 -9.14 -2.32 1.46
CA LEU A 67 -9.27 -3.05 0.19
C LEU A 67 -10.72 -3.07 -0.31
N GLN A 68 -11.67 -3.36 0.59
CA GLN A 68 -13.09 -3.42 0.24
C GLN A 68 -13.64 -2.07 -0.24
N LEU A 69 -13.25 -0.95 0.39
CA LEU A 69 -13.73 0.38 0.01
C LEU A 69 -13.05 0.93 -1.24
N THR A 70 -11.82 0.51 -1.53
CA THR A 70 -11.06 0.97 -2.70
C THR A 70 -11.25 0.05 -3.92
N GLY A 71 -11.76 -1.17 -3.72
CA GLY A 71 -11.85 -2.19 -4.76
C GLY A 71 -10.48 -2.75 -5.16
N ILE A 72 -9.42 -2.47 -4.40
CA ILE A 72 -8.08 -2.96 -4.69
C ILE A 72 -7.97 -4.42 -4.25
N ASN A 73 -7.50 -5.27 -5.15
CA ASN A 73 -7.32 -6.68 -4.89
C ASN A 73 -5.94 -6.97 -4.29
N GLU A 74 -5.92 -7.68 -3.16
CA GLU A 74 -4.71 -8.12 -2.47
C GLU A 74 -3.79 -8.96 -3.37
N SER A 75 -4.37 -9.89 -4.15
CA SER A 75 -3.57 -10.76 -5.02
C SER A 75 -2.85 -9.98 -6.12
N ASP A 76 -3.44 -8.87 -6.59
CA ASP A 76 -2.81 -8.02 -7.58
C ASP A 76 -1.65 -7.23 -6.99
N ILE A 77 -1.76 -6.76 -5.75
CA ILE A 77 -0.65 -6.11 -5.04
C ILE A 77 0.51 -7.07 -4.89
N THR A 78 0.29 -8.29 -4.42
CA THR A 78 1.36 -9.30 -4.27
C THR A 78 1.98 -9.67 -5.61
N ARG A 79 1.16 -9.84 -6.66
CA ARG A 79 1.65 -10.12 -8.01
C ARG A 79 2.55 -8.98 -8.52
N MET A 80 2.11 -7.73 -8.38
CA MET A 80 2.89 -6.56 -8.80
C MET A 80 4.14 -6.34 -7.95
N ALA A 81 4.08 -6.55 -6.64
CA ALA A 81 5.24 -6.45 -5.74
C ALA A 81 6.33 -7.46 -6.14
N ASN A 82 5.94 -8.69 -6.49
CA ASN A 82 6.87 -9.70 -6.98
C ASN A 82 7.47 -9.35 -8.35
N GLN A 83 6.71 -8.71 -9.24
CA GLN A 83 7.25 -8.19 -10.50
C GLN A 83 8.28 -7.07 -10.24
N GLU A 84 7.98 -6.13 -9.32
CA GLU A 84 8.91 -5.07 -8.93
C GLU A 84 10.22 -5.62 -8.36
N ARG A 85 10.16 -6.64 -7.48
CA ARG A 85 11.36 -7.32 -6.96
C ARG A 85 12.21 -7.93 -8.08
N LYS A 86 11.58 -8.67 -9.01
CA LYS A 86 12.29 -9.30 -10.13
C LYS A 86 12.99 -8.29 -11.04
N ILE A 87 12.36 -7.14 -11.31
CA ILE A 87 12.96 -6.08 -12.11
C ILE A 87 14.21 -5.51 -11.41
N LYS A 88 14.18 -5.38 -10.08
CA LYS A 88 15.34 -4.92 -9.31
C LYS A 88 16.47 -5.94 -9.26
N ASP A 89 16.13 -7.22 -9.15
CA ASP A 89 17.10 -8.31 -9.07
C ASP A 89 17.68 -8.67 -10.44
N THR A 90 17.09 -8.18 -11.54
CA THR A 90 17.66 -8.33 -12.87
C THR A 90 18.83 -7.35 -13.01
N PRO A 91 20.10 -7.83 -13.08
CA PRO A 91 21.22 -6.95 -13.35
C PRO A 91 20.97 -6.23 -14.68
N SER A 92 21.05 -4.91 -14.68
CA SER A 92 20.96 -4.13 -15.92
C SER A 92 22.03 -4.64 -16.88
N ALA A 93 21.59 -5.31 -17.96
CA ALA A 93 22.43 -5.71 -19.07
C ALA A 93 22.85 -4.45 -19.85
N THR A 94 23.69 -3.61 -19.24
CA THR A 94 24.21 -2.39 -19.85
C THR A 94 25.67 -2.22 -19.46
N LYS A 95 26.53 -3.09 -20.02
CA LYS A 95 27.89 -2.77 -20.50
C LYS A 95 28.59 -4.05 -20.97
N LEU A 96 28.21 -4.54 -22.14
CA LEU A 96 29.05 -5.43 -22.95
C LEU A 96 28.93 -4.97 -24.41
N THR A 97 29.58 -3.85 -24.72
CA THR A 97 30.12 -3.55 -26.05
C THR A 97 30.91 -2.26 -25.96
N SER A 98 32.23 -2.38 -25.88
CA SER A 98 33.16 -1.53 -26.62
C SER A 98 34.42 -2.37 -26.80
N VAL A 99 34.58 -2.85 -28.03
CA VAL A 99 35.81 -3.37 -28.64
C VAL A 99 36.92 -2.33 -28.58
#